data_AF-A0A9D7QDT1-F1
#
_entry.id   AF-A0A9D7QDT1-F1
#
_cell.length_a   1.000
_cell.length_b   1.000
_cell.length_c   1.000
_cell.angle_alpha   90.00
_cell.angle_beta   90.00
_cell.angle_gamma   90.00
#
_symmetry.space_group_name_H-M   'P 1'
#
loop_
_entity.id
_entity.type
_entity.pdbx_description
1 polymer ?
#
loop_
_entity_poly.entity_id
_entity_poly.type
_entity_poly.pdbx_seq_one_letter_code
_entity_poly.pdbx_strand_id
1 'polypeptide(L)'
;MRIPIPTLCMAAALILAGETALVAQQSDLVSTQKRAAVVELADQLVSPRVLAEMPATLVVPFNPTGFDQPDPEEVKAQQAAAAAAAAAGTPVRPLGDRGVLATLADKLSPSGTAIIGGEPILLFGSRRLKIGDRLTVTYEGADYNLDITAITRTTFTLRLNREEITRPIKPGKKS
;
A
#
# COMPACT_ATOMS: atom_id res chain seq x y z
N MET A 1 16.14 -94.48 -36.99
CA MET A 1 16.60 -93.58 -38.06
C MET A 1 16.02 -92.19 -37.80
N ARG A 2 16.89 -91.22 -37.50
CA ARG A 2 16.58 -89.78 -37.32
C ARG A 2 16.97 -89.07 -38.61
N ILE A 3 16.08 -88.30 -39.26
CA ILE A 3 16.32 -87.06 -40.05
C ILE A 3 14.90 -86.41 -40.31
N PRO A 4 14.74 -85.11 -40.67
CA PRO A 4 14.68 -83.95 -39.78
C PRO A 4 13.39 -83.09 -39.92
N ILE A 5 13.20 -82.18 -38.96
CA ILE A 5 12.19 -81.11 -38.90
C ILE A 5 12.67 -79.89 -39.73
N PRO A 6 11.82 -79.26 -40.54
CA PRO A 6 11.96 -77.85 -40.91
C PRO A 6 10.82 -77.01 -40.27
N THR A 7 11.13 -76.12 -39.33
CA THR A 7 11.39 -74.69 -39.55
C THR A 7 10.19 -73.93 -40.16
N LEU A 8 9.40 -73.26 -39.33
CA LEU A 8 8.88 -71.91 -39.65
C LEU A 8 8.49 -71.17 -38.36
N CYS A 9 9.43 -70.38 -37.84
CA CYS A 9 9.16 -69.35 -36.83
C CYS A 9 8.50 -68.14 -37.53
N MET A 10 7.25 -67.85 -37.17
CA MET A 10 6.52 -66.61 -37.46
C MET A 10 6.32 -65.94 -36.08
N ALA A 11 6.58 -64.67 -35.79
CA ALA A 11 6.88 -63.51 -36.58
C ALA A 11 7.74 -62.56 -35.71
N ALA A 12 8.73 -61.91 -36.32
CA ALA A 12 9.50 -60.83 -35.72
C ALA A 12 9.12 -59.49 -36.37
N ALA A 13 9.06 -58.46 -35.51
CA ALA A 13 9.31 -57.05 -35.81
C ALA A 13 8.37 -56.30 -36.77
N LEU A 14 7.53 -55.44 -36.18
CA LEU A 14 7.24 -54.12 -36.75
C LEU A 14 6.98 -53.12 -35.60
N ILE A 15 8.06 -52.57 -35.07
CA ILE A 15 8.04 -51.40 -34.19
C ILE A 15 7.86 -50.19 -35.12
N LEU A 16 6.70 -49.52 -35.04
CA LEU A 16 6.48 -48.23 -35.69
C LEU A 16 7.39 -47.19 -35.00
N ALA A 17 8.48 -46.82 -35.67
CA ALA A 17 9.17 -45.56 -35.41
C ALA A 17 8.41 -44.44 -36.12
N GLY A 18 7.51 -43.77 -35.41
CA GLY A 18 6.95 -42.50 -35.84
C GLY A 18 7.82 -41.37 -35.31
N GLU A 19 8.63 -40.77 -36.17
CA GLU A 19 9.45 -39.59 -35.89
C GLU A 19 8.54 -38.41 -35.52
N THR A 20 8.58 -37.99 -34.26
CA THR A 20 8.03 -36.69 -33.86
C THR A 20 9.00 -35.60 -34.31
N ALA A 21 8.74 -35.01 -35.48
CA ALA A 21 9.37 -33.76 -35.87
C ALA A 21 8.90 -32.64 -34.92
N LEU A 22 9.67 -32.39 -33.86
CA LEU A 22 9.56 -31.19 -33.04
C LEU A 22 10.01 -29.99 -33.89
N VAL A 23 9.05 -29.24 -34.41
CA VAL A 23 9.30 -27.92 -34.99
C VAL A 23 9.79 -27.01 -33.87
N ALA A 24 11.08 -26.65 -33.91
CA ALA A 24 11.65 -25.68 -33.00
C ALA A 24 10.97 -24.32 -33.24
N GLN A 25 10.14 -23.89 -32.29
CA GLN A 25 9.55 -22.56 -32.30
C GLN A 25 10.69 -21.54 -32.19
N GLN A 26 11.01 -20.84 -33.29
CA GLN A 26 12.00 -19.78 -33.30
C GLN A 26 11.50 -18.69 -32.36
N SER A 27 12.20 -18.51 -31.24
CA SER A 27 11.86 -17.47 -30.27
C SER A 27 12.29 -16.12 -30.84
N ASP A 28 11.36 -15.19 -31.03
CA ASP A 28 11.65 -13.78 -31.36
C ASP A 28 12.39 -13.03 -30.23
N LEU A 29 12.63 -13.72 -29.10
CA LEU A 29 13.32 -13.16 -27.96
C LEU A 29 14.83 -13.13 -28.21
N VAL A 30 15.42 -11.99 -27.91
CA VAL A 30 16.86 -11.81 -27.84
C VAL A 30 17.48 -12.87 -26.92
N SER A 31 18.67 -13.38 -27.26
CA SER A 31 19.34 -14.45 -26.49
C SER A 31 19.43 -14.13 -24.99
N THR A 32 19.39 -15.18 -24.17
CA THR A 32 19.49 -15.10 -22.70
C THR A 32 20.68 -14.27 -22.24
N GLN A 33 21.83 -14.44 -22.89
CA GLN A 33 23.05 -13.70 -22.60
C GLN A 33 22.92 -12.19 -22.83
N LYS A 34 22.28 -11.77 -23.93
CA LYS A 34 22.07 -10.34 -24.22
C LYS A 34 21.09 -9.70 -23.24
N ARG A 35 20.06 -10.44 -22.83
CA ARG A 35 19.13 -9.95 -21.79
C ARG A 35 19.83 -9.79 -20.45
N ALA A 36 20.69 -10.73 -20.06
CA ALA A 36 21.48 -10.64 -18.83
C ALA A 36 22.38 -9.39 -18.81
N ALA A 37 23.05 -9.09 -19.93
CA ALA A 37 23.89 -7.90 -20.04
C ALA A 37 23.11 -6.57 -19.90
N VAL A 38 21.88 -6.52 -20.43
CA VAL A 38 21.01 -5.33 -20.30
C VAL A 38 20.53 -5.15 -18.86
N VAL A 39 20.19 -6.24 -18.17
CA VAL A 39 19.77 -6.21 -16.77
C VAL A 39 20.92 -5.73 -15.87
N GLU A 40 22.13 -6.24 -16.08
CA GLU A 40 23.31 -5.81 -15.31
C GLU A 40 23.60 -4.31 -15.48
N LEU A 41 23.47 -3.79 -16.70
CA LEU A 41 23.61 -2.35 -16.96
C LEU A 41 22.51 -1.54 -16.26
N ALA A 42 21.26 -2.01 -16.29
CA ALA A 42 20.16 -1.35 -15.60
C ALA A 42 20.39 -1.30 -14.09
N ASP A 43 20.88 -2.39 -13.48
CA ASP A 43 21.20 -2.45 -12.06
C ASP A 43 22.30 -1.45 -11.69
N GLN A 44 23.32 -1.30 -12.55
CA GLN A 44 24.38 -0.29 -12.36
C GLN A 44 23.85 1.14 -12.41
N LEU A 45 22.91 1.44 -13.31
CA LEU A 45 22.34 2.79 -13.45
C LEU A 45 21.34 3.14 -12.35
N VAL A 46 20.60 2.16 -11.83
CA VAL A 46 19.63 2.35 -10.75
C VAL A 46 20.32 2.49 -9.39
N SER A 47 21.56 2.02 -9.27
CA SER A 47 22.33 2.09 -8.03
C SER A 47 22.54 3.55 -7.60
N PRO A 48 22.03 3.97 -6.43
CA PRO A 48 22.17 5.34 -5.96
C PRO A 48 23.65 5.66 -5.71
N ARG A 49 24.16 6.70 -6.38
CA ARG A 49 25.53 7.14 -6.18
C ARG A 49 25.64 7.82 -4.81
N VAL A 50 26.48 7.27 -3.94
CA VAL A 50 26.85 7.92 -2.69
C VAL A 50 27.66 9.17 -3.01
N LEU A 51 27.12 10.34 -2.67
CA LEU A 51 27.83 11.61 -2.78
C LEU A 51 28.82 11.71 -1.62
N ALA A 52 30.03 12.19 -1.90
CA ALA A 52 31.00 12.48 -0.85
C ALA A 52 30.46 13.61 0.05
N GLU A 53 30.70 13.50 1.36
CA GLU A 53 30.33 14.56 2.31
C GLU A 53 31.09 15.85 1.99
N MET A 54 30.40 16.98 2.12
CA MET A 54 30.98 18.28 1.81
C MET A 54 32.02 18.65 2.87
N PRO A 55 33.20 19.18 2.48
CA PRO A 55 34.24 19.53 3.44
C PRO A 55 33.78 20.64 4.38
N ALA A 56 33.89 20.41 5.69
CA ALA A 56 33.44 21.36 6.73
C ALA A 56 34.17 22.71 6.73
N THR A 57 35.29 22.82 6.01
CA THR A 57 36.11 24.03 5.89
C THR A 57 35.75 24.89 4.68
N LEU A 58 34.75 24.51 3.89
CA LEU A 58 34.30 25.28 2.72
C LEU A 58 33.50 26.49 3.17
N VAL A 59 34.09 27.69 3.08
CA VAL A 59 33.37 28.94 3.31
C VAL A 59 32.38 29.13 2.16
N VAL A 60 31.08 29.03 2.46
CA VAL A 60 30.01 29.22 1.47
C VAL A 60 29.80 30.72 1.26
N PRO A 61 30.16 31.29 0.10
CA PRO A 61 30.14 32.74 -0.11
C PRO A 61 28.73 33.37 -0.05
N PHE A 62 27.69 32.54 -0.19
CA PHE A 62 26.28 32.95 -0.15
C PHE A 62 25.51 32.44 1.07
N ASN A 63 26.18 31.83 2.05
CA ASN A 63 25.57 31.42 3.32
C ASN A 63 26.53 31.71 4.48
N PRO A 64 26.68 32.99 4.89
CA PRO A 64 27.54 33.34 6.01
C PRO A 64 27.02 32.76 7.33
N THR A 65 27.91 32.61 8.31
CA THR A 65 27.55 32.09 9.63
C THR A 65 26.43 32.93 10.26
N GLY A 66 25.30 32.29 10.57
CA GLY A 66 24.14 32.96 11.18
C GLY A 66 23.06 33.41 10.19
N PHE A 67 23.21 33.22 8.88
CA PHE A 67 22.20 33.59 7.89
C PHE A 67 20.89 32.80 8.04
N ASP A 68 20.98 31.52 8.38
CA ASP A 68 19.82 30.66 8.64
C ASP A 68 19.30 30.74 10.10
N GLN A 69 19.89 31.59 10.95
CA GLN A 69 19.40 31.74 12.32
C GLN A 69 18.16 32.63 12.31
N PRO A 70 17.02 32.15 12.88
CA PRO A 70 15.85 32.97 13.00
C PRO A 70 16.15 34.16 13.92
N ASP A 71 15.69 35.34 13.53
CA ASP A 71 15.89 36.55 14.33
C ASP A 71 15.26 36.36 15.73
N PRO A 72 15.90 36.87 16.79
CA PRO A 72 15.42 36.67 18.17
C PRO A 72 14.01 37.23 18.40
N GLU A 73 13.60 38.26 17.63
CA GLU A 73 12.24 38.79 17.67
C GLU A 73 11.23 37.87 16.94
N GLU A 74 11.63 37.21 15.85
CA GLU A 74 10.79 36.18 15.22
C GLU A 74 10.58 34.98 16.15
N VAL A 75 11.64 34.54 16.85
CA VAL A 75 11.54 33.45 17.83
C VAL A 75 10.58 33.82 18.96
N LYS A 76 10.65 35.05 19.49
CA LYS A 76 9.70 35.54 20.50
C LYS A 76 8.28 35.60 19.98
N ALA A 77 8.07 36.09 18.76
CA ALA A 77 6.75 36.16 18.13
C ALA A 77 6.15 34.76 17.92
N GLN A 78 6.95 33.79 17.48
CA GLN A 78 6.54 32.39 17.33
C GLN A 78 6.20 31.75 18.67
N GLN A 79 7.01 31.98 19.71
CA GLN A 79 6.73 31.46 21.06
C GLN A 79 5.48 32.09 21.66
N ALA A 80 5.26 33.40 21.48
CA ALA A 80 4.05 34.08 21.91
C ALA A 80 2.81 33.56 21.16
N ALA A 81 2.92 33.32 19.84
CA ALA A 81 1.86 32.73 19.04
C ALA A 81 1.57 31.28 19.46
N ALA A 82 2.59 30.48 19.75
CA ALA A 82 2.43 29.11 20.24
C ALA A 82 1.78 29.06 21.63
N ALA A 83 2.19 29.95 22.54
CA ALA A 83 1.57 30.08 23.86
C ALA A 83 0.11 30.55 23.77
N ALA A 84 -0.20 31.49 22.86
CA ALA A 84 -1.56 31.93 22.60
C ALA A 84 -2.42 30.81 21.99
N ALA A 85 -1.88 30.02 21.05
CA ALA A 85 -2.58 28.88 20.45
C ALA A 85 -2.83 27.76 21.47
N ALA A 86 -1.87 27.49 22.36
CA ALA A 86 -2.01 26.55 23.47
C ALA A 86 -3.06 27.02 24.48
N ALA A 87 -3.06 28.30 24.84
CA ALA A 87 -4.05 28.91 25.73
C ALA A 87 -5.46 28.95 25.10
N ALA A 88 -5.54 29.15 23.78
CA ALA A 88 -6.78 29.09 23.01
C ALA A 88 -7.26 27.65 22.74
N GLY A 89 -6.51 26.63 23.18
CA GLY A 89 -6.85 25.22 22.96
C GLY A 89 -7.02 24.87 21.49
N THR A 90 -6.34 25.58 20.58
CA THR A 90 -6.49 25.36 19.14
C THR A 90 -5.84 24.02 18.81
N PRO A 91 -6.62 22.96 18.50
CA PRO A 91 -6.03 21.71 18.09
C PRO A 91 -5.19 21.96 16.83
N VAL A 92 -4.00 21.36 16.77
CA VAL A 92 -3.19 21.33 15.55
C VAL A 92 -4.05 20.69 14.48
N ARG A 93 -4.55 21.51 13.54
CA ARG A 93 -5.39 21.03 12.45
C ARG A 93 -4.63 19.92 11.74
N PRO A 94 -5.18 18.70 11.64
CA PRO A 94 -4.52 17.64 10.92
C PRO A 94 -4.23 18.09 9.49
N LEU A 95 -2.98 17.96 9.05
CA LEU A 95 -2.55 18.44 7.74
C LEU A 95 -3.21 17.57 6.64
N GLY A 96 -4.22 18.13 5.96
CA GLY A 96 -4.90 17.50 4.82
C GLY A 96 -6.00 16.49 5.18
N ASP A 97 -6.76 16.08 4.16
CA ASP A 97 -7.93 15.19 4.26
C ASP A 97 -7.59 13.88 4.99
N ARG A 98 -6.39 13.34 4.76
CA ARG A 98 -5.90 12.13 5.44
C ARG A 98 -5.82 12.28 6.95
N GLY A 99 -5.28 13.40 7.41
CA GLY A 99 -5.14 13.69 8.84
C GLY A 99 -6.49 13.89 9.51
N VAL A 100 -7.41 14.59 8.83
CA VAL A 100 -8.78 14.82 9.32
C VAL A 100 -9.51 13.49 9.41
N LEU A 101 -9.43 12.67 8.36
CA LEU A 101 -10.04 11.34 8.32
C LEU A 101 -9.49 10.43 9.43
N ALA A 102 -8.18 10.44 9.70
CA ALA A 102 -7.60 9.68 10.80
C ALA A 102 -8.14 10.13 12.16
N THR A 103 -8.22 11.44 12.39
CA THR A 103 -8.72 12.03 13.64
C THR A 103 -10.20 11.73 13.85
N LEU A 104 -11.01 11.83 12.80
CA LEU A 104 -12.42 11.46 12.82
C LEU A 104 -12.59 9.96 13.10
N ALA A 105 -11.81 9.12 12.43
CA ALA A 105 -11.88 7.67 12.57
C ALA A 105 -11.46 7.19 13.97
N ASP A 106 -10.58 7.91 14.67
CA ASP A 106 -10.22 7.65 16.06
C ASP A 106 -11.38 7.93 17.04
N LYS A 107 -12.15 8.98 16.76
CA LYS A 107 -13.32 9.37 17.57
C LYS A 107 -14.53 8.47 17.33
N LEU A 108 -14.65 7.90 16.13
CA LEU A 108 -15.71 6.98 15.77
C LEU A 108 -15.48 5.60 16.43
N SER A 109 -16.28 5.30 17.45
CA SER A 109 -16.28 3.99 18.13
C SER A 109 -17.54 3.19 17.77
N PRO A 110 -17.51 2.36 16.71
CA PRO A 110 -18.62 1.47 16.41
C PRO A 110 -18.80 0.43 17.52
N SER A 111 -20.05 0.05 17.79
CA SER A 111 -20.40 -0.95 18.80
C SER A 111 -20.07 -2.37 18.32
N GLY A 112 -20.20 -2.61 17.01
CA GLY A 112 -19.92 -3.91 16.40
C GLY A 112 -20.41 -4.00 14.96
N THR A 113 -20.45 -5.22 14.43
CA THR A 113 -21.04 -5.55 13.14
C THR A 113 -22.07 -6.65 13.27
N ALA A 114 -23.09 -6.62 12.42
CA ALA A 114 -24.05 -7.70 12.27
C ALA A 114 -24.22 -8.04 10.78
N ILE A 115 -24.72 -9.24 10.49
CA ILE A 115 -25.10 -9.63 9.13
C ILE A 115 -26.62 -9.73 9.12
N ILE A 116 -27.29 -8.90 8.32
CA ILE A 116 -28.75 -8.90 8.19
C ILE A 116 -29.07 -9.17 6.71
N GLY A 117 -29.79 -10.25 6.44
CA GLY A 117 -30.15 -10.61 5.06
C GLY A 117 -28.95 -10.92 4.15
N GLY A 118 -27.82 -11.34 4.73
CA GLY A 118 -26.57 -11.60 4.00
C GLY A 118 -25.69 -10.37 3.79
N GLU A 119 -26.14 -9.18 4.17
CA GLU A 119 -25.38 -7.94 4.02
C GLU A 119 -24.69 -7.57 5.35
N PRO A 120 -23.37 -7.26 5.34
CA PRO A 120 -22.67 -6.78 6.52
C PRO A 120 -23.08 -5.35 6.85
N ILE A 121 -23.48 -5.11 8.10
CA ILE A 121 -23.84 -3.80 8.61
C ILE A 121 -22.96 -3.40 9.80
N LEU A 122 -22.62 -2.12 9.87
CA LEU A 122 -21.89 -1.50 10.95
C LEU A 122 -22.88 -0.89 11.95
N LEU A 123 -22.73 -1.24 13.22
CA LEU A 123 -23.57 -0.74 14.31
C LEU A 123 -22.87 0.43 14.97
N PHE A 124 -23.45 1.62 14.87
CA PHE A 124 -22.92 2.85 15.44
C PHE A 124 -23.95 3.48 16.38
N GLY A 125 -23.84 3.18 17.68
CA GLY A 125 -24.86 3.55 18.66
C GLY A 125 -26.22 2.95 18.29
N SER A 126 -27.20 3.81 18.02
CA SER A 126 -28.54 3.42 17.55
C SER A 126 -28.65 3.32 16.03
N ARG A 127 -27.66 3.78 15.27
CA ARG A 127 -27.67 3.79 13.80
C ARG A 127 -27.08 2.49 13.26
N ARG A 128 -27.65 2.02 12.15
CA ARG A 128 -27.16 0.89 11.37
C ARG A 128 -26.72 1.42 10.03
N LEU A 129 -25.46 1.23 9.68
CA LEU A 129 -24.86 1.75 8.46
C LEU A 129 -24.43 0.59 7.57
N LYS A 130 -24.73 0.68 6.29
CA LYS A 130 -24.36 -0.29 5.26
C LYS A 130 -23.12 0.17 4.49
N ILE A 131 -22.56 -0.72 3.68
CA ILE A 131 -21.54 -0.33 2.70
C ILE A 131 -22.20 0.62 1.69
N GLY A 132 -21.58 1.79 1.48
CA GLY A 132 -22.09 2.87 0.63
C GLY A 132 -22.87 3.95 1.39
N ASP A 133 -23.21 3.75 2.66
CA ASP A 133 -23.89 4.77 3.46
C ASP A 133 -22.97 5.95 3.78
N ARG A 134 -23.58 7.13 3.91
CA ARG A 134 -22.92 8.38 4.27
C ARG A 134 -23.14 8.73 5.73
N LEU A 135 -22.06 9.05 6.42
CA LEU A 135 -22.05 9.53 7.79
C LEU A 135 -21.53 10.97 7.82
N THR A 136 -22.41 11.89 8.20
CA THR A 136 -22.01 13.28 8.45
C THR A 136 -21.52 13.43 9.89
N VAL A 137 -20.29 13.91 10.06
CA VAL A 137 -19.66 14.16 11.36
C VAL A 137 -19.18 15.60 11.40
N THR A 138 -19.61 16.34 12.42
CA THR A 138 -19.14 17.70 12.67
C THR A 138 -17.83 17.65 13.47
N TYR A 139 -16.79 18.29 12.95
CA TYR A 139 -15.47 18.41 13.59
C TYR A 139 -14.89 19.80 13.35
N GLU A 140 -14.43 20.46 14.42
CA GLU A 140 -13.90 21.85 14.37
C GLU A 140 -14.86 22.86 13.70
N GLY A 141 -16.17 22.65 13.83
CA GLY A 141 -17.20 23.53 13.26
C GLY A 141 -17.46 23.33 11.76
N ALA A 142 -16.82 22.34 11.14
CA ALA A 142 -17.09 21.93 9.76
C ALA A 142 -17.75 20.55 9.73
N ASP A 143 -18.66 20.37 8.78
CA ASP A 143 -19.34 19.09 8.55
C ASP A 143 -18.58 18.27 7.50
N TYR A 144 -18.20 17.06 7.86
CA TYR A 144 -17.51 16.12 7.00
C TYR A 144 -18.42 14.95 6.64
N ASN A 145 -18.52 14.64 5.35
CA ASN A 145 -19.26 13.50 4.86
C ASN A 145 -18.31 12.33 4.62
N LEU A 146 -18.49 11.27 5.40
CA LEU A 146 -17.70 10.05 5.33
C LEU A 146 -18.52 8.95 4.66
N ASP A 147 -17.96 8.28 3.66
CA ASP A 147 -18.58 7.10 3.05
C ASP A 147 -18.05 5.83 3.73
N ILE A 148 -18.89 4.83 3.97
CA ILE A 148 -18.43 3.49 4.36
C ILE A 148 -18.13 2.69 3.08
N THR A 149 -16.87 2.32 2.84
CA THR A 149 -16.49 1.59 1.63
C THR A 149 -16.37 0.09 1.83
N ALA A 150 -16.04 -0.36 3.04
CA ALA A 150 -15.96 -1.77 3.37
C ALA A 150 -16.31 -2.04 4.84
N ILE A 151 -16.99 -3.15 5.09
CA ILE A 151 -17.28 -3.65 6.44
C ILE A 151 -16.87 -5.12 6.48
N THR A 152 -16.00 -5.46 7.42
CA THR A 152 -15.61 -6.84 7.72
C THR A 152 -16.03 -7.18 9.15
N ARG A 153 -15.79 -8.43 9.58
CA ARG A 153 -16.12 -8.88 10.96
C ARG A 153 -15.34 -8.10 12.04
N THR A 154 -14.14 -7.62 11.73
CA THR A 154 -13.23 -7.03 12.73
C THR A 154 -12.70 -5.66 12.32
N THR A 155 -12.98 -5.20 11.10
CA THR A 155 -12.53 -3.92 10.58
C THR A 155 -13.61 -3.24 9.75
N PHE A 156 -13.49 -1.93 9.61
CA PHE A 156 -14.31 -1.13 8.72
C PHE A 156 -13.43 -0.10 8.01
N THR A 157 -13.82 0.26 6.80
CA THR A 157 -13.11 1.25 5.99
C THR A 157 -14.00 2.46 5.76
N LEU A 158 -13.46 3.63 6.06
CA LEU A 158 -14.08 4.93 5.82
C LEU A 158 -13.35 5.64 4.71
N ARG A 159 -14.09 6.40 3.90
CA ARG A 159 -13.56 7.28 2.88
C ARG A 159 -13.99 8.72 3.11
N LEU A 160 -13.04 9.63 3.01
CA LEU A 160 -13.28 11.07 2.89
C LEU A 160 -12.69 11.54 1.57
N ASN A 161 -13.54 12.05 0.68
CA ASN A 161 -13.15 12.45 -0.68
C ASN A 161 -12.46 11.31 -1.47
N ARG A 162 -11.12 11.31 -1.53
CA ARG A 162 -10.29 10.29 -2.20
C ARG A 162 -9.41 9.49 -1.24
N GLU A 163 -9.46 9.80 0.05
CA GLU A 163 -8.64 9.15 1.07
C GLU A 163 -9.43 8.07 1.80
N GLU A 164 -8.80 6.91 2.02
CA GLU A 164 -9.42 5.77 2.70
C GLU A 164 -8.63 5.31 3.93
N ILE A 165 -9.32 5.08 5.04
CA ILE A 165 -8.71 4.54 6.25
C ILE A 165 -9.46 3.30 6.73
N THR A 166 -8.71 2.22 6.98
CA THR A 166 -9.24 1.01 7.61
C THR A 166 -8.94 1.03 9.09
N ARG A 167 -9.96 0.78 9.91
CA ARG A 167 -9.85 0.76 11.37
C ARG A 167 -10.39 -0.55 11.93
N PRO A 168 -9.80 -1.05 13.04
CA PRO A 168 -10.37 -2.17 13.75
C PRO A 168 -11.63 -1.75 14.51
N ILE A 169 -12.59 -2.66 14.57
CA ILE A 169 -13.78 -2.54 15.40
C ILE A 169 -13.35 -2.96 16.81
N LYS A 170 -13.35 -2.01 17.75
CA LYS A 170 -13.21 -2.37 19.18
C LYS A 170 -14.51 -3.04 19.61
N PRO A 171 -14.50 -4.32 20.03
CA PRO A 171 -15.71 -4.96 20.51
C PRO A 171 -16.21 -4.20 21.75
N GLY A 172 -17.47 -3.81 21.74
CA GLY A 172 -18.11 -3.22 22.91
C GLY A 172 -17.93 -4.13 24.13
N LYS A 173 -17.58 -3.54 25.28
CA LYS A 173 -17.50 -4.25 26.56
C LYS A 173 -18.91 -4.76 26.88
N LYS A 174 -19.14 -6.07 26.77
CA LYS A 174 -20.40 -6.68 27.19
C LYS A 174 -20.51 -6.52 28.71
N SER A 175 -21.48 -5.75 29.17
CA SER A 175 -21.91 -5.74 30.58
C SER A 175 -22.83 -6.91 30.86
#